data_AF-A0A2N2N2G4-F1
#
_entry.id   AF-A0A2N2N2G4-F1
#
_cell.length_a   1.000
_cell.length_b   1.000
_cell.length_c   1.000
_cell.angle_alpha   90.00
_cell.angle_beta   90.00
_cell.angle_gamma   90.00
#
_symmetry.space_group_name_H-M   'P 1'
#
loop_
_entity.id
_entity.type
_entity.pdbx_description
1 polymer ?
#
loop_
_entity_poly.entity_id
_entity_poly.type
_entity_poly.pdbx_seq_one_letter_code
_entity_poly.pdbx_strand_id
1 'polypeptide(L)'
;MLRKRFAVLCLILVSGLMLSACNLTGQAAAPTMDPIALQATVDEGVARAMKTEASMLTSTAAALPSSTFTATATLEPKATVTATVTMVPPTATKTVVPATQKPSATSTPLGYACTVVSTSPATGVKMGINADFDAVWKVKNTGSKDWESGFVDLTYISGTKMQTGADVYDVNSALAKNAETTLTVDMKAPSTAGKYTTTFALVMEGKTMCTLVVSIEATP
;
A
#
# COMPACT_ATOMS: atom_id res chain seq x y z
N MET A 1 51.58 60.51 -19.61
CA MET A 1 50.45 59.63 -20.03
C MET A 1 49.91 58.74 -18.90
N LEU A 2 50.74 58.29 -17.96
CA LEU A 2 50.33 57.40 -16.86
C LEU A 2 49.32 58.02 -15.86
N ARG A 3 49.49 59.31 -15.50
CA ARG A 3 48.56 60.03 -14.60
C ARG A 3 47.14 60.17 -15.16
N LYS A 4 46.97 60.37 -16.47
CA LYS A 4 45.65 60.42 -17.12
C LYS A 4 44.97 59.05 -17.11
N ARG A 5 45.74 57.97 -17.32
CA ARG A 5 45.21 56.58 -17.27
C ARG A 5 44.76 56.20 -15.85
N PHE A 6 45.51 56.62 -14.84
CA PHE A 6 45.13 56.39 -13.43
C PHE A 6 43.88 57.18 -13.02
N ALA A 7 43.77 58.44 -13.45
CA ALA A 7 42.58 59.26 -13.19
C ALA A 7 41.31 58.68 -13.86
N VAL A 8 41.44 58.18 -15.09
CA VAL A 8 40.33 57.51 -15.80
C VAL A 8 39.94 56.20 -15.12
N LEU A 9 40.90 55.41 -14.63
CA LEU A 9 40.63 54.16 -13.93
C LEU A 9 39.91 54.39 -12.59
N CYS A 10 40.33 55.41 -11.82
CA CYS A 10 39.63 55.81 -10.60
C CYS A 10 38.21 56.32 -10.88
N LEU A 11 38.01 57.08 -11.97
CA LEU A 11 36.68 57.56 -12.35
C LEU A 11 35.73 56.40 -12.71
N ILE A 12 36.22 55.38 -13.41
CA ILE A 12 35.45 54.18 -13.76
C ILE A 12 35.09 53.37 -12.49
N LEU A 13 36.03 53.25 -11.55
CA LEU A 13 35.81 52.49 -10.31
C LEU A 13 34.80 53.18 -9.37
N VAL A 14 34.83 54.52 -9.30
CA VAL A 14 33.84 55.30 -8.54
C VAL A 14 32.47 55.28 -9.21
N SER A 15 32.41 55.31 -10.55
CA SER A 15 31.14 55.19 -11.29
C SER A 15 30.52 53.80 -11.12
N GLY A 16 31.34 52.74 -11.02
CA GLY A 16 30.87 51.38 -10.75
C GLY A 16 30.26 51.19 -9.35
N LEU A 17 30.81 51.87 -8.34
CA LEU A 17 30.26 51.84 -6.96
C LEU A 17 28.94 52.61 -6.83
N MET A 18 28.65 53.57 -7.71
CA MET A 18 27.41 54.34 -7.68
C MET A 18 26.24 53.63 -8.37
N LEU A 19 26.49 52.66 -9.26
CA LEU A 19 25.44 51.88 -9.92
C LEU A 19 24.86 50.74 -9.04
N SER A 20 25.51 50.36 -7.94
CA SER A 20 25.00 49.34 -7.00
C SER A 20 24.08 49.90 -5.90
N ALA A 21 23.92 51.22 -5.80
CA ALA A 21 23.11 51.87 -4.78
C ALA A 21 21.60 51.96 -5.11
N CYS A 22 21.19 51.58 -6.33
CA CYS A 22 19.79 51.72 -6.77
C CYS A 22 18.86 50.57 -6.34
N ASN A 23 19.36 49.57 -5.59
CA ASN A 23 18.56 48.48 -5.01
C ASN A 23 18.40 48.58 -3.48
N LEU A 24 18.68 49.75 -2.88
CA LEU A 24 18.56 49.96 -1.43
C LEU A 24 17.36 50.83 -1.02
N THR A 25 16.34 50.95 -1.88
CA THR A 25 15.10 51.67 -1.56
C THR A 25 13.90 50.76 -1.72
N GLY A 26 13.33 50.34 -0.58
CA GLY A 26 11.93 49.96 -0.48
C GLY A 26 11.57 48.62 -1.10
N GLN A 27 11.98 47.53 -0.45
CA GLN A 27 11.15 46.33 -0.47
C GLN A 27 9.79 46.72 0.13
N ALA A 28 8.82 47.03 -0.73
CA ALA A 28 7.43 47.06 -0.31
C ALA A 28 7.16 45.69 0.32
N ALA A 29 6.75 45.69 1.59
CA ALA A 29 6.28 44.48 2.24
C ALA A 29 5.24 43.85 1.32
N ALA A 30 5.52 42.62 0.85
CA ALA A 30 4.50 41.81 0.20
C ALA A 30 3.29 41.80 1.16
N PRO A 31 2.05 41.96 0.66
CA PRO A 31 0.89 41.98 1.54
C PRO A 31 0.90 40.68 2.35
N THR A 32 1.19 40.81 3.64
CA THR A 32 1.10 39.72 4.60
C THR A 32 -0.37 39.35 4.66
N MET A 33 -0.78 38.43 3.79
CA MET A 33 -2.12 37.86 3.85
C MET A 33 -2.19 37.12 5.18
N ASP A 34 -3.15 37.53 6.00
CA ASP A 34 -3.48 36.86 7.26
C ASP A 34 -3.74 35.37 6.96
N PRO A 35 -2.98 34.43 7.56
CA PRO A 35 -3.16 33.00 7.32
C PRO A 35 -4.57 32.51 7.68
N ILE A 36 -5.30 33.24 8.53
CA ILE A 36 -6.69 32.91 8.90
C ILE A 36 -7.65 33.15 7.72
N ALA A 37 -7.42 34.19 6.92
CA ALA A 37 -8.26 34.49 5.75
C ALA A 37 -8.02 33.50 4.59
N LEU A 38 -6.79 33.00 4.45
CA LEU A 38 -6.46 31.98 3.46
C LEU A 38 -7.05 30.62 3.85
N GLN A 39 -7.01 30.25 5.14
CA GLN A 39 -7.59 29.01 5.63
C GLN A 39 -9.12 28.95 5.43
N ALA A 40 -9.83 30.05 5.71
CA ALA A 40 -11.28 30.11 5.51
C ALA A 40 -11.69 29.90 4.03
N THR A 41 -10.88 30.39 3.09
CA THR A 41 -11.13 30.23 1.64
C THR A 41 -10.89 28.79 1.18
N VAL A 42 -9.88 28.12 1.75
CA VAL A 42 -9.58 26.71 1.46
C VAL A 42 -10.67 25.79 2.04
N ASP A 43 -11.11 26.05 3.27
CA ASP A 43 -12.15 25.26 3.93
C ASP A 43 -13.51 25.36 3.21
N GLU A 44 -13.88 26.54 2.70
CA GLU A 44 -15.07 26.70 1.85
C GLU A 44 -14.95 25.94 0.51
N GLY A 45 -13.76 25.90 -0.08
CA GLY A 45 -13.49 25.17 -1.32
C GLY A 45 -13.66 23.66 -1.14
N VAL A 46 -13.10 23.10 -0.06
CA VAL A 46 -13.20 21.67 0.28
C VAL A 46 -14.65 21.29 0.57
N ALA A 47 -15.41 22.14 1.29
CA ALA A 47 -16.82 21.89 1.59
C ALA A 47 -17.72 21.86 0.34
N ARG A 48 -17.44 22.69 -0.67
CA ARG A 48 -18.17 22.67 -1.96
C ARG A 48 -17.82 21.42 -2.77
N ALA A 49 -16.55 21.02 -2.81
CA ALA A 49 -16.12 19.81 -3.52
C ALA A 49 -16.79 18.54 -2.95
N MET A 50 -16.80 18.37 -1.62
CA MET A 50 -17.43 17.21 -0.99
C MET A 50 -18.94 17.12 -1.25
N LYS A 51 -19.66 18.25 -1.31
CA LYS A 51 -21.10 18.27 -1.61
C LYS A 51 -21.40 17.87 -3.06
N THR A 52 -20.54 18.23 -4.00
CA THR A 52 -20.73 17.87 -5.42
C THR A 52 -20.47 16.38 -5.65
N GLU A 53 -19.50 15.77 -4.95
CA GLU A 53 -19.24 14.33 -5.05
C GLU A 53 -20.36 13.45 -4.47
N ALA A 54 -20.97 13.86 -3.36
CA ALA A 54 -22.10 13.14 -2.74
C ALA A 54 -23.34 13.09 -3.66
N SER A 55 -23.57 14.13 -4.47
CA SER A 55 -24.70 14.20 -5.41
C SER A 55 -24.54 13.23 -6.59
N MET A 56 -23.31 12.99 -7.05
CA MET A 56 -23.00 12.06 -8.16
C MET A 56 -23.12 10.60 -7.72
N LEU A 57 -22.71 10.29 -6.49
CA LEU A 57 -22.84 8.94 -5.90
C LEU A 57 -24.31 8.53 -5.69
N THR A 58 -25.17 9.47 -5.28
CA THR A 58 -26.59 9.21 -5.02
C THR A 58 -27.37 8.92 -6.32
N SER A 59 -27.01 9.59 -7.43
CA SER A 59 -27.65 9.36 -8.73
C SER A 59 -27.21 8.06 -9.42
N THR A 60 -26.00 7.58 -9.14
CA THR A 60 -25.51 6.27 -9.62
C THR A 60 -26.15 5.09 -8.86
N ALA A 61 -26.37 5.24 -7.55
CA ALA A 61 -27.02 4.21 -6.74
C ALA A 61 -28.50 3.97 -7.13
N ALA A 62 -29.21 4.99 -7.65
CA ALA A 62 -30.59 4.88 -8.11
C ALA A 62 -30.73 4.22 -9.51
N ALA A 63 -29.65 4.13 -10.28
CA ALA A 63 -29.64 3.52 -11.61
C ALA A 63 -29.17 2.05 -11.60
N LEU A 64 -28.67 1.55 -10.47
CA LEU A 64 -28.32 0.13 -10.34
C LEU A 64 -29.59 -0.73 -10.19
N PRO A 65 -29.73 -1.83 -10.95
CA PRO A 65 -30.85 -2.76 -10.78
C PRO A 65 -30.78 -3.38 -9.38
N SER A 66 -31.75 -3.05 -8.52
CA SER A 66 -31.94 -3.73 -7.25
C SER A 66 -32.42 -5.15 -7.52
N SER A 67 -31.59 -6.15 -7.23
CA SER A 67 -32.02 -7.55 -7.17
C SER A 67 -33.01 -7.71 -6.01
N THR A 68 -34.31 -7.70 -6.31
CA THR A 68 -35.35 -8.04 -5.34
C THR A 68 -35.21 -9.52 -4.99
N PHE A 69 -34.55 -9.83 -3.88
CA PHE A 69 -34.60 -11.16 -3.30
C PHE A 69 -36.00 -11.38 -2.71
N THR A 70 -36.81 -12.18 -3.41
CA THR A 70 -38.05 -12.72 -2.86
C THR A 70 -37.69 -13.61 -1.68
N ALA A 71 -38.13 -13.23 -0.47
CA ALA A 71 -37.93 -14.03 0.72
C ALA A 71 -38.69 -15.36 0.58
N THR A 72 -37.96 -16.47 0.47
CA THR A 72 -38.51 -17.82 0.53
C THR A 72 -39.07 -18.07 1.93
N ALA A 73 -40.34 -18.49 2.00
CA ALA A 73 -41.02 -18.79 3.26
C ALA A 73 -40.22 -19.81 4.09
N THR A 74 -39.85 -19.40 5.30
CA THR A 74 -39.21 -20.26 6.31
C THR A 74 -40.27 -21.21 6.85
N LEU A 75 -39.97 -22.52 6.83
CA LEU A 75 -40.85 -23.55 7.35
C LEU A 75 -41.02 -23.40 8.87
N GLU A 76 -42.27 -23.52 9.31
CA GLU A 76 -42.74 -23.41 10.68
C GLU A 76 -42.06 -24.44 11.61
N PRO A 77 -41.70 -24.11 12.86
CA PRO A 77 -41.04 -25.04 13.77
C PRO A 77 -42.02 -26.15 14.17
N LYS A 78 -41.65 -27.40 13.88
CA LYS A 78 -42.35 -28.60 14.36
C LYS A 78 -42.32 -28.64 15.89
N ALA A 79 -43.51 -28.71 16.50
CA ALA A 79 -43.69 -28.77 17.95
C ALA A 79 -42.80 -29.84 18.61
N THR A 80 -42.08 -29.41 19.65
CA THR A 80 -41.25 -30.23 20.53
C THR A 80 -42.13 -31.21 21.29
N VAL A 81 -41.77 -32.50 21.23
CA VAL A 81 -42.43 -33.56 22.00
C VAL A 81 -42.13 -33.37 23.49
N THR A 82 -43.18 -33.24 24.30
CA THR A 82 -43.12 -33.22 25.76
C THR A 82 -42.52 -34.53 26.27
N ALA A 83 -41.40 -34.45 27.00
CA ALA A 83 -40.79 -35.59 27.64
C ALA A 83 -41.62 -36.01 28.87
N THR A 84 -42.16 -37.23 28.84
CA THR A 84 -42.74 -37.90 30.00
C THR A 84 -41.63 -38.25 30.98
N VAL A 85 -41.71 -37.73 32.21
CA VAL A 85 -40.77 -38.06 33.29
C VAL A 85 -41.12 -39.44 33.84
N THR A 86 -40.41 -40.46 33.38
CA THR A 86 -40.42 -41.79 34.01
C THR A 86 -39.39 -41.78 35.13
N MET A 87 -39.84 -41.91 36.38
CA MET A 87 -38.96 -42.05 37.54
C MET A 87 -38.30 -43.43 37.51
N VAL A 88 -37.03 -43.49 37.08
CA VAL A 88 -36.18 -44.68 37.18
C VAL A 88 -35.22 -44.48 38.36
N PRO A 89 -35.05 -45.47 39.26
CA PRO A 89 -34.11 -45.36 40.39
C PRO A 89 -32.65 -45.26 39.91
N PRO A 90 -31.78 -44.51 40.61
CA PRO A 90 -30.44 -44.20 40.15
C PRO A 90 -29.56 -45.46 40.15
N THR A 91 -29.14 -45.87 38.95
CA THR A 91 -28.05 -46.84 38.78
C THR A 91 -26.74 -46.05 38.62
N ALA A 92 -25.74 -46.36 39.45
CA ALA A 92 -24.44 -45.71 39.43
C ALA A 92 -23.74 -45.92 38.07
N THR A 93 -23.87 -44.93 37.19
CA THR A 93 -23.21 -44.90 35.88
C THR A 93 -21.93 -44.11 36.03
N LYS A 94 -20.78 -44.70 35.66
CA LYS A 94 -19.51 -43.98 35.63
C LYS A 94 -19.55 -42.93 34.51
N THR A 95 -19.77 -41.68 34.88
CA THR A 95 -19.73 -40.53 33.97
C THR A 95 -18.30 -40.31 33.49
N VAL A 96 -18.02 -40.60 32.22
CA VAL A 96 -16.81 -40.11 31.56
C VAL A 96 -16.99 -38.62 31.35
N VAL A 97 -16.23 -37.81 32.09
CA VAL A 97 -16.20 -36.36 31.95
C VAL A 97 -15.64 -36.04 30.56
N PRO A 98 -16.35 -35.30 29.68
CA PRO A 98 -15.78 -34.82 28.42
C PRO A 98 -14.53 -33.99 28.73
N ALA A 99 -13.42 -34.28 28.05
CA ALA A 99 -12.19 -33.53 28.22
C ALA A 99 -12.49 -32.04 27.97
N THR A 100 -12.20 -31.20 28.96
CA THR A 100 -12.26 -29.74 28.82
C THR A 100 -11.36 -29.34 27.66
N GLN A 101 -11.94 -28.76 26.59
CA GLN A 101 -11.15 -28.26 25.48
C GLN A 101 -10.19 -27.21 26.03
N LYS A 102 -8.88 -27.54 26.03
CA LYS A 102 -7.82 -26.58 26.34
C LYS A 102 -8.01 -25.38 25.40
N PRO A 103 -7.99 -24.14 25.91
CA PRO A 103 -8.03 -22.97 25.03
C PRO A 103 -6.94 -23.10 23.97
N SER A 104 -7.36 -23.18 22.71
CA SER A 104 -6.45 -23.14 21.57
C SER A 104 -5.86 -21.73 21.54
N ALA A 105 -4.53 -21.63 21.42
CA ALA A 105 -3.87 -20.34 21.28
C ALA A 105 -4.43 -19.65 20.03
N THR A 106 -5.25 -18.62 20.24
CA THR A 106 -5.63 -17.73 19.14
C THR A 106 -4.40 -16.88 18.88
N SER A 107 -3.77 -17.05 17.72
CA SER A 107 -2.60 -16.26 17.34
C SER A 107 -2.92 -14.79 17.49
N THR A 108 -2.17 -14.06 18.32
CA THR A 108 -2.23 -12.60 18.35
C THR A 108 -1.85 -12.11 16.95
N PRO A 109 -2.74 -11.40 16.23
CA PRO A 109 -2.42 -10.94 14.90
C PRO A 109 -1.16 -10.06 14.96
N LEU A 110 -0.17 -10.38 14.13
CA LEU A 110 0.97 -9.50 13.94
C LEU A 110 0.45 -8.11 13.51
N GLY A 111 1.10 -7.04 13.98
CA GLY A 111 0.74 -5.67 13.61
C GLY A 111 0.66 -5.53 12.09
N TYR A 112 1.70 -6.02 11.42
CA TYR A 112 1.84 -6.04 9.97
C TYR A 112 2.19 -7.46 9.53
N ALA A 113 1.42 -7.99 8.58
CA ALA A 113 1.66 -9.28 7.96
C ALA A 113 1.06 -9.30 6.55
N CYS A 114 1.61 -10.14 5.68
CA CYS A 114 1.03 -10.40 4.37
C CYS A 114 1.05 -11.87 4.00
N THR A 115 0.22 -12.21 3.01
CA THR A 115 0.26 -13.50 2.33
C THR A 115 0.24 -13.28 0.82
N VAL A 116 1.06 -14.04 0.08
CA VAL A 116 1.01 -14.06 -1.37
C VAL A 116 -0.21 -14.87 -1.82
N VAL A 117 -1.09 -14.24 -2.58
CA VAL A 117 -2.31 -14.83 -3.16
C VAL A 117 -1.99 -15.52 -4.48
N SER A 118 -1.20 -14.87 -5.33
CA SER A 118 -0.74 -15.45 -6.59
C SER A 118 0.59 -14.86 -7.02
N THR A 119 1.31 -15.63 -7.83
CA THR A 119 2.57 -15.23 -8.47
C THR A 119 2.46 -15.47 -9.96
N SER A 120 2.93 -14.51 -10.75
CA SER A 120 3.16 -14.62 -12.18
C SER A 120 4.60 -14.14 -12.48
N PRO A 121 5.33 -14.78 -13.40
CA PRO A 121 4.96 -15.98 -14.14
C PRO A 121 4.82 -17.21 -13.23
N ALA A 122 4.17 -18.27 -13.74
CA ALA A 122 4.08 -19.53 -13.01
C ALA A 122 5.49 -20.09 -12.73
N THR A 123 5.67 -20.68 -11.55
CA THR A 123 6.96 -21.25 -11.11
C THR A 123 7.52 -22.22 -12.15
N GLY A 124 8.74 -21.95 -12.62
CA GLY A 124 9.44 -22.80 -13.58
C GLY A 124 8.96 -22.64 -15.02
N VAL A 125 8.26 -21.54 -15.35
CA VAL A 125 7.96 -21.19 -16.74
C VAL A 125 9.26 -21.15 -17.55
N LYS A 126 9.21 -21.69 -18.77
CA LYS A 126 10.33 -21.60 -19.70
C LYS A 126 10.28 -20.29 -20.46
N MET A 127 11.41 -19.61 -20.57
CA MET A 127 11.54 -18.38 -21.36
C MET A 127 12.93 -18.27 -21.97
N GLY A 128 13.04 -17.51 -23.06
CA GLY A 128 14.30 -17.29 -23.74
C GLY A 128 15.34 -16.63 -22.82
N ILE A 129 16.61 -16.96 -22.99
CA ILE A 129 17.70 -16.20 -22.37
C ILE A 129 17.59 -14.71 -22.73
N ASN A 130 17.91 -13.82 -21.80
CA ASN A 130 17.78 -12.36 -21.93
C ASN A 130 16.35 -11.83 -22.17
N ALA A 131 15.32 -12.69 -22.13
CA ALA A 131 13.94 -12.26 -22.30
C ALA A 131 13.50 -11.32 -21.17
N ASP A 132 12.82 -10.24 -21.54
CA ASP A 132 12.15 -9.35 -20.59
C ASP A 132 10.84 -10.00 -20.11
N PHE A 133 10.56 -9.87 -18.82
CA PHE A 133 9.33 -10.35 -18.21
C PHE A 133 9.00 -9.58 -16.93
N ASP A 134 7.73 -9.60 -16.54
CA ASP A 134 7.28 -8.95 -15.31
C ASP A 134 7.09 -10.00 -14.22
N ALA A 135 7.76 -9.81 -13.08
CA ALA A 135 7.40 -10.54 -11.87
C ALA A 135 6.22 -9.82 -11.21
N VAL A 136 5.07 -10.48 -11.17
CA VAL A 136 3.83 -9.94 -10.64
C VAL A 136 3.36 -10.79 -9.47
N TRP A 137 3.17 -10.17 -8.32
CA TRP A 137 2.62 -10.81 -7.13
C TRP A 137 1.34 -10.13 -6.69
N LYS A 138 0.28 -10.91 -6.52
CA LYS A 138 -0.90 -10.46 -5.80
C LYS A 138 -0.70 -10.78 -4.32
N VAL A 139 -0.76 -9.77 -3.47
CA VAL A 139 -0.54 -9.90 -2.03
C VAL A 139 -1.74 -9.41 -1.25
N LYS A 140 -2.01 -10.05 -0.12
CA LYS A 140 -3.09 -9.68 0.79
C LYS A 140 -2.52 -9.19 2.11
N ASN A 141 -3.05 -8.10 2.64
CA ASN A 141 -2.77 -7.65 4.00
C ASN A 141 -3.51 -8.57 5.00
N THR A 142 -2.76 -9.36 5.75
CA THR A 142 -3.27 -10.26 6.80
C THR A 142 -2.90 -9.78 8.21
N GLY A 143 -2.29 -8.59 8.31
CA GLY A 143 -1.98 -7.94 9.58
C GLY A 143 -3.22 -7.40 10.29
N SER A 144 -3.03 -6.86 11.48
CA SER A 144 -4.09 -6.15 12.21
C SER A 144 -4.19 -4.67 11.86
N LYS A 145 -3.17 -4.11 11.20
CA LYS A 145 -3.09 -2.70 10.80
C LYS A 145 -3.14 -2.52 9.29
N ASP A 146 -3.61 -1.36 8.88
CA ASP A 146 -3.56 -0.91 7.48
C ASP A 146 -2.12 -0.53 7.11
N TRP A 147 -1.77 -0.65 5.83
CA TRP A 147 -0.50 -0.17 5.30
C TRP A 147 -0.66 1.26 4.87
N GLU A 148 0.29 2.10 5.26
CA GLU A 148 0.38 3.47 4.81
C GLU A 148 1.21 3.55 3.52
N SER A 149 0.84 4.48 2.63
CA SER A 149 1.57 4.70 1.38
C SER A 149 3.00 5.13 1.66
N GLY A 150 3.98 4.48 1.02
CA GLY A 150 5.40 4.84 1.11
C GLY A 150 6.14 4.33 2.37
N PHE A 151 5.48 3.51 3.21
CA PHE A 151 6.12 2.90 4.39
C PHE A 151 6.47 1.42 4.21
N VAL A 152 6.03 0.83 3.11
CA VAL A 152 6.28 -0.57 2.78
C VAL A 152 7.26 -0.62 1.61
N ASP A 153 8.35 -1.35 1.82
CA ASP A 153 9.40 -1.51 0.85
C ASP A 153 9.36 -2.92 0.27
N LEU A 154 9.35 -3.05 -1.05
CA LEU A 154 9.60 -4.31 -1.74
C LEU A 154 11.10 -4.44 -1.98
N THR A 155 11.77 -5.28 -1.19
CA THR A 155 13.23 -5.41 -1.15
C THR A 155 13.69 -6.76 -1.69
N TYR A 156 14.65 -6.78 -2.60
CA TYR A 156 15.37 -7.98 -2.99
C TYR A 156 16.19 -8.50 -1.79
N ILE A 157 16.01 -9.77 -1.44
CA ILE A 157 16.69 -10.37 -0.27
C ILE A 157 17.64 -11.51 -0.63
N SER A 158 17.39 -12.28 -1.70
CA SER A 158 18.25 -13.40 -2.08
C SER A 158 17.96 -13.97 -3.49
N GLY A 159 18.84 -14.85 -3.96
CA GLY A 159 18.69 -15.56 -5.23
C GLY A 159 19.44 -14.89 -6.37
N THR A 160 19.08 -15.22 -7.61
CA THR A 160 19.66 -14.55 -8.79
C THR A 160 19.02 -13.17 -8.95
N LYS A 161 19.81 -12.12 -9.17
CA LYS A 161 19.25 -10.81 -9.50
C LYS A 161 18.73 -10.85 -10.93
N MET A 162 17.42 -10.77 -11.09
CA MET A 162 16.75 -10.71 -12.38
C MET A 162 16.10 -9.34 -12.61
N GLN A 163 15.98 -8.50 -11.58
CA GLN A 163 15.40 -7.17 -11.66
C GLN A 163 16.26 -6.24 -12.52
N THR A 164 15.61 -5.45 -13.37
CA THR A 164 16.28 -4.47 -14.23
C THR A 164 16.42 -3.10 -13.56
N GLY A 165 15.56 -2.81 -12.59
CA GLY A 165 15.58 -1.60 -11.79
C GLY A 165 16.38 -1.72 -10.48
N ALA A 166 15.85 -1.11 -9.42
CA ALA A 166 16.47 -1.07 -8.10
C ALA A 166 16.34 -2.40 -7.33
N ASP A 167 17.10 -2.53 -6.25
CA ASP A 167 16.93 -3.63 -5.27
C ASP A 167 15.81 -3.36 -4.27
N VAL A 168 15.31 -2.13 -4.19
CA VAL A 168 14.27 -1.68 -3.27
C VAL A 168 13.27 -0.82 -4.04
N TYR A 169 11.98 -1.07 -3.87
CA TYR A 169 10.88 -0.32 -4.47
C TYR A 169 9.89 0.12 -3.40
N ASP A 170 9.51 1.40 -3.41
CA ASP A 170 8.51 1.94 -2.49
C ASP A 170 7.10 1.54 -2.94
N VAL A 171 6.32 0.94 -2.04
CA VAL A 171 4.91 0.65 -2.27
C VAL A 171 4.09 1.89 -1.93
N ASN A 172 3.83 2.70 -2.96
CA ASN A 172 3.13 3.99 -2.84
C ASN A 172 1.60 3.88 -2.73
N SER A 173 1.06 2.71 -2.43
CA SER A 173 -0.38 2.50 -2.25
C SER A 173 -0.69 2.13 -0.81
N ALA A 174 -1.61 2.87 -0.18
CA ALA A 174 -2.19 2.45 1.09
C ALA A 174 -3.00 1.15 0.90
N LEU A 175 -2.95 0.24 1.87
CA LEU A 175 -3.64 -1.04 1.80
C LEU A 175 -4.36 -1.38 3.11
N ALA A 176 -5.68 -1.30 3.09
CA ALA A 176 -6.51 -1.64 4.23
C ALA A 176 -6.34 -3.11 4.66
N LYS A 177 -6.66 -3.41 5.92
CA LYS A 177 -6.70 -4.76 6.45
C LYS A 177 -7.59 -5.66 5.58
N ASN A 178 -7.11 -6.87 5.30
CA ASN A 178 -7.75 -7.87 4.44
C ASN A 178 -7.90 -7.47 2.96
N ALA A 179 -7.43 -6.30 2.55
CA ALA A 179 -7.40 -5.91 1.14
C ALA A 179 -6.22 -6.57 0.40
N GLU A 180 -6.30 -6.56 -0.93
CA GLU A 180 -5.29 -7.12 -1.83
C GLU A 180 -4.71 -6.03 -2.73
N THR A 181 -3.43 -6.13 -3.03
CA THR A 181 -2.74 -5.29 -4.01
C THR A 181 -1.88 -6.14 -4.94
N THR A 182 -1.53 -5.58 -6.09
CA THR A 182 -0.65 -6.20 -7.07
C THR A 182 0.66 -5.45 -7.11
N LEU A 183 1.76 -6.18 -6.96
CA LEU A 183 3.12 -5.67 -7.03
C LEU A 183 3.75 -6.19 -8.31
N THR A 184 4.39 -5.31 -9.07
CA THR A 184 5.04 -5.65 -10.33
C THR A 184 6.48 -5.14 -10.31
N VAL A 185 7.41 -5.98 -10.75
CA VAL A 185 8.82 -5.61 -10.92
C VAL A 185 9.29 -6.09 -12.30
N ASP A 186 9.89 -5.17 -13.06
CA ASP A 186 10.50 -5.45 -14.36
C ASP A 186 11.74 -6.33 -14.22
N MET A 187 11.74 -7.48 -14.88
CA MET A 187 12.79 -8.48 -14.82
C MET A 187 13.35 -8.81 -16.20
N LYS A 188 14.58 -9.32 -16.22
CA LYS A 188 15.25 -9.89 -17.37
C LYS A 188 15.79 -11.27 -17.02
N ALA A 189 15.46 -12.26 -17.84
CA ALA A 189 15.99 -13.60 -17.71
C ALA A 189 17.51 -13.60 -17.94
N PRO A 190 18.29 -14.38 -17.18
CA PRO A 190 19.74 -14.44 -17.36
C PRO A 190 20.17 -14.85 -18.77
N SER A 191 21.40 -14.49 -19.14
CA SER A 191 22.00 -14.80 -20.45
C SER A 191 22.41 -16.26 -20.63
N THR A 192 22.32 -17.06 -19.56
CA THR A 192 22.74 -18.47 -19.54
C THR A 192 21.52 -19.34 -19.30
N ALA A 193 21.45 -20.48 -19.98
CA ALA A 193 20.37 -21.44 -19.75
C ALA A 193 20.47 -22.03 -18.34
N GLY A 194 19.34 -22.18 -17.65
CA GLY A 194 19.30 -22.67 -16.28
C GLY A 194 18.03 -22.33 -15.53
N LYS A 195 17.92 -22.83 -14.30
CA LYS A 195 16.81 -22.50 -13.40
C LYS A 195 17.23 -21.36 -12.48
N TYR A 196 16.42 -20.32 -12.44
CA TYR A 196 16.70 -19.12 -11.67
C TYR A 196 15.56 -18.83 -10.73
N THR A 197 15.90 -18.34 -9.53
CA THR A 197 14.94 -17.94 -8.52
C THR A 197 15.41 -16.66 -7.88
N THR A 198 14.48 -15.74 -7.71
CA THR A 198 14.69 -14.46 -7.02
C THR A 198 13.68 -14.36 -5.89
N THR A 199 14.14 -13.93 -4.72
CA THR A 199 13.30 -13.73 -3.55
C THR A 199 13.31 -12.26 -3.17
N PHE A 200 12.12 -11.69 -3.11
CA PHE A 200 11.83 -10.38 -2.53
C PHE A 200 11.14 -10.54 -1.18
N ALA A 201 11.17 -9.48 -0.39
CA ALA A 201 10.43 -9.36 0.86
C ALA A 201 9.68 -8.03 0.86
N LEU A 202 8.44 -8.05 1.36
CA LEU A 202 7.80 -6.82 1.82
C LEU A 202 8.29 -6.52 3.22
N VAL A 203 8.85 -5.33 3.40
CA VAL A 203 9.47 -4.88 4.63
C VAL A 203 8.77 -3.61 5.09
N MET A 204 8.48 -3.52 6.38
CA MET A 204 8.00 -2.30 7.02
C MET A 204 8.83 -2.06 8.27
N GLU A 205 9.39 -0.86 8.41
CA GLU A 205 10.30 -0.49 9.52
C GLU A 205 11.45 -1.51 9.72
N GLY A 206 12.00 -2.05 8.63
CA GLY A 206 13.06 -3.06 8.66
C GLY A 206 12.61 -4.46 9.08
N LYS A 207 11.31 -4.71 9.29
CA LYS A 207 10.76 -6.03 9.58
C LYS A 207 10.11 -6.63 8.34
N THR A 208 10.54 -7.83 7.97
CA THR A 208 9.91 -8.61 6.90
C THR A 208 8.50 -9.05 7.29
N MET A 209 7.52 -8.69 6.47
CA MET A 209 6.11 -9.05 6.62
C MET A 209 5.78 -10.37 5.92
N CYS A 210 6.27 -10.53 4.68
CA CYS A 210 6.20 -11.78 3.93
C CYS A 210 7.23 -11.78 2.80
N THR A 211 7.48 -12.96 2.22
CA THR A 211 8.38 -13.16 1.10
C THR A 211 7.62 -13.43 -0.20
N LEU A 212 8.19 -12.95 -1.29
CA LEU A 212 7.64 -13.00 -2.64
C LEU A 212 8.71 -13.65 -3.52
N VAL A 213 8.40 -14.84 -4.04
CA VAL A 213 9.35 -15.64 -4.82
C VAL A 213 8.91 -15.66 -6.27
N VAL A 214 9.85 -15.54 -7.19
CA VAL A 214 9.66 -15.80 -8.62
C VAL A 214 10.73 -16.76 -9.11
N SER A 215 10.32 -17.76 -9.89
CA SER A 215 11.23 -18.77 -10.43
C SER A 215 10.93 -19.04 -11.90
N ILE A 216 11.99 -19.08 -12.72
CA ILE A 216 11.93 -19.32 -14.16
C ILE A 216 12.95 -20.37 -14.58
N GLU A 217 12.78 -20.91 -15.78
CA GLU A 217 13.78 -21.71 -16.48
C GLU A 217 14.17 -20.98 -17.78
N ALA A 218 15.38 -20.43 -17.82
CA ALA A 218 15.92 -19.81 -19.02
C ALA A 218 16.36 -20.90 -19.99
N THR A 219 15.86 -20.86 -21.22
CA THR A 219 16.19 -21.78 -22.30
C THR A 219 16.82 -21.04 -23.49
N PRO A 220 17.75 -21.67 -24.23
CA PRO A 220 18.34 -21.08 -25.44
C PRO A 220 17.29 -20.72 -26.49
#